data_AF-A0A1I8N4J1-F1
#
_entry.id   AF-A0A1I8N4J1-F1
#
_cell.length_a   1.000
_cell.length_b   1.000
_cell.length_c   1.000
_cell.angle_alpha   90.00
_cell.angle_beta   90.00
_cell.angle_gamma   90.00
#
_symmetry.space_group_name_H-M   'P 1'
#
loop_
_entity.id
_entity.type
_entity.pdbx_description
1 polymer ?
#
loop_
_entity_poly.entity_id
_entity_poly.type
_entity_poly.pdbx_seq_one_letter_code
_entity_poly.pdbx_strand_id
1 'polypeptide(L)'
;MSGLKLICPICTDNFCESDEIHSTSCGHLYHLSCMQEWQSRAPNCPQCREENPSSHKIFLILNDEPEVSPSAPSIDFGEELQVKLESSFDKIFELEEQLKENEINFLQMQEQYSVEQELRKKLQREIDQVAITDEYFLQMHSLYSASEDRVKTLQEEILRYITELDLKSQEIKKKENEILTLNASLHSTDKRRADESELAQQMQQKLSEHENKIRDLQQENSRLANQNEYHIKELALKAKEISVLKEFLDRKVGNSVKTVAPAPVSETVTACKCNADTVADLKVKHLTLQLEKEIENNSKLLLEKKKLQSQIQEMEKS
;
A
#
# COMPACT_ATOMS: atom_id res chain seq x y z
N MET A 1 13.57 -111.00 -51.93
CA MET A 1 13.86 -110.35 -50.63
C MET A 1 12.74 -110.77 -49.69
N SER A 2 13.06 -111.38 -48.56
CA SER A 2 12.05 -111.87 -47.61
C SER A 2 11.22 -110.68 -47.11
N GLY A 3 9.91 -110.70 -47.36
CA GLY A 3 9.00 -109.61 -46.98
C GLY A 3 9.03 -109.31 -45.48
N LEU A 4 8.89 -108.04 -45.13
CA LEU A 4 8.76 -107.58 -43.75
C LEU A 4 7.48 -108.18 -43.14
N LYS A 5 7.62 -109.05 -42.15
CA LYS A 5 6.48 -109.58 -41.38
C LYS A 5 6.16 -108.64 -40.23
N LEU A 6 4.98 -108.02 -40.28
CA LEU A 6 4.47 -107.21 -39.18
C LEU A 6 3.66 -108.11 -38.24
N ILE A 7 4.10 -108.20 -36.98
CA ILE A 7 3.56 -109.12 -35.96
C ILE A 7 3.25 -108.30 -34.70
N CYS A 8 2.13 -108.60 -34.04
CA CYS A 8 1.83 -108.01 -32.74
C CYS A 8 2.68 -108.70 -31.65
N PRO A 9 3.50 -107.97 -30.87
CA PRO A 9 4.39 -108.56 -29.88
C PRO A 9 3.67 -109.08 -28.62
N ILE A 10 2.36 -108.80 -28.46
CA ILE A 10 1.57 -109.26 -27.31
C ILE A 10 1.01 -110.66 -27.57
N CYS A 11 0.33 -110.89 -28.69
CA CYS A 11 -0.22 -112.21 -29.07
C CYS A 11 0.72 -113.03 -29.97
N THR A 12 1.74 -112.41 -30.56
CA THR A 12 2.68 -113.00 -31.53
C THR A 12 2.07 -113.40 -32.88
N ASP A 13 0.86 -112.92 -33.20
CA ASP A 13 0.19 -113.13 -34.50
C ASP A 13 0.53 -112.05 -35.52
N ASN A 14 0.45 -112.38 -36.82
CA ASN A 14 0.60 -111.41 -37.91
C ASN A 14 -0.58 -110.44 -37.92
N PHE A 15 -0.33 -109.21 -38.36
CA PHE A 15 -1.40 -108.29 -38.69
C PHE A 15 -2.05 -108.64 -40.03
N CYS A 16 -3.38 -108.66 -40.08
CA CYS A 16 -4.20 -108.85 -41.29
C CYS A 16 -4.95 -107.55 -41.65
N GLU A 17 -5.41 -107.41 -42.90
CA GLU A 17 -6.15 -106.20 -43.35
C GLU A 17 -7.42 -105.93 -42.53
N SER A 18 -8.04 -107.00 -42.01
CA SER A 18 -9.25 -106.93 -41.19
C SER A 18 -9.00 -106.48 -39.75
N ASP A 19 -7.74 -106.44 -39.31
CA ASP A 19 -7.40 -106.18 -37.92
C ASP A 19 -7.49 -104.69 -37.57
N GLU A 20 -7.95 -104.41 -36.36
CA GLU A 20 -7.84 -103.06 -35.81
C GLU A 20 -6.47 -102.85 -35.20
N ILE A 21 -5.57 -102.22 -35.98
CA ILE A 21 -4.19 -101.97 -35.61
C ILE A 21 -4.05 -100.56 -35.05
N HIS A 22 -3.41 -100.45 -33.89
CA HIS A 22 -3.14 -99.19 -33.23
C HIS A 22 -1.64 -98.97 -33.08
N SER A 23 -1.20 -97.73 -33.31
CA SER A 23 0.15 -97.27 -32.95
C SER A 23 0.09 -96.39 -31.72
N THR A 24 1.09 -96.56 -30.87
CA THR A 24 1.35 -95.74 -29.70
C THR A 24 2.15 -94.48 -30.07
N SER A 25 2.17 -93.45 -29.22
CA SER A 25 3.00 -92.25 -29.42
C SER A 25 4.51 -92.54 -29.50
N CYS A 26 4.98 -93.65 -28.92
CA CYS A 26 6.35 -94.17 -29.12
C CYS A 26 6.54 -94.95 -30.42
N GLY A 27 5.52 -95.07 -31.26
CA GLY A 27 5.58 -95.69 -32.59
C GLY A 27 5.41 -97.21 -32.64
N HIS A 28 5.13 -97.87 -31.51
CA HIS A 28 4.94 -99.33 -31.46
C HIS A 28 3.50 -99.74 -31.84
N LEU A 29 3.36 -100.86 -32.55
CA LEU A 29 2.11 -101.37 -33.13
C LEU A 29 1.54 -102.57 -32.37
N TYR A 30 0.22 -102.58 -32.16
CA TYR A 30 -0.50 -103.66 -31.49
C TYR A 30 -1.90 -103.83 -32.08
N HIS A 31 -2.51 -105.00 -31.93
CA HIS A 31 -3.97 -105.14 -32.07
C HIS A 31 -4.66 -104.32 -30.98
N LEU A 32 -5.80 -103.70 -31.29
CA LEU A 32 -6.56 -102.90 -30.32
C LEU A 32 -6.87 -103.69 -29.05
N SER A 33 -7.33 -104.93 -29.20
CA SER A 33 -7.65 -105.83 -28.08
C SER A 33 -6.43 -106.11 -27.19
N CYS A 34 -5.29 -106.44 -27.80
CA CYS A 34 -4.05 -106.70 -27.09
C CYS A 34 -3.56 -105.48 -26.32
N MET A 35 -3.63 -104.29 -26.93
CA MET A 35 -3.23 -103.04 -26.29
C MET A 35 -4.14 -102.67 -25.11
N GLN A 36 -5.47 -102.79 -25.29
CA GLN A 36 -6.43 -102.51 -24.22
C GLN A 36 -6.26 -103.46 -23.04
N GLU A 37 -6.04 -104.76 -23.32
CA GLU A 37 -5.78 -105.74 -22.26
C GLU A 37 -4.50 -105.38 -21.49
N TRP A 38 -3.42 -105.01 -22.18
CA TRP A 38 -2.19 -104.60 -21.52
C TRP A 38 -2.36 -103.33 -20.69
N GLN A 39 -3.01 -102.30 -21.23
CA GLN A 39 -3.24 -101.03 -20.54
C GLN A 39 -4.10 -101.18 -19.28
N SER A 40 -4.97 -102.20 -19.22
CA SER A 40 -5.70 -102.54 -17.99
C SER A 40 -4.80 -103.02 -16.85
N ARG A 41 -3.60 -103.51 -17.15
CA ARG A 41 -2.63 -104.06 -16.19
C ARG A 41 -1.48 -103.10 -15.91
N ALA A 42 -0.99 -102.41 -16.93
CA ALA A 42 0.13 -101.47 -16.80
C ALA A 42 -0.03 -100.28 -17.78
N PRO A 43 0.16 -99.04 -17.31
CA PRO A 43 0.00 -97.84 -18.15
C PRO A 43 1.16 -97.61 -19.13
N ASN A 44 2.12 -98.54 -19.25
CA ASN A 44 3.33 -98.35 -20.05
C ASN A 44 3.33 -99.19 -21.33
N CYS A 45 4.11 -98.74 -22.32
CA CYS A 45 4.31 -99.48 -23.56
C CYS A 45 4.99 -100.85 -23.30
N PRO A 46 4.46 -101.99 -23.76
CA PRO A 46 5.07 -103.31 -23.58
C PRO A 46 6.50 -103.41 -24.13
N GLN A 47 6.82 -102.65 -25.18
CA GLN A 47 8.11 -102.75 -25.87
C GLN A 47 9.16 -101.79 -25.32
N CYS A 48 8.84 -100.49 -25.17
CA CYS A 48 9.83 -99.49 -24.75
C CYS A 48 9.62 -98.94 -23.33
N ARG A 49 8.52 -99.30 -22.66
CA ARG A 49 8.14 -98.82 -21.32
C ARG A 49 7.87 -97.33 -21.20
N GLU A 50 7.63 -96.62 -22.31
CA GLU A 50 7.11 -95.25 -22.27
C GLU A 50 5.79 -95.22 -21.48
N GLU A 51 5.64 -94.28 -20.54
CA GLU A 51 4.47 -94.15 -19.69
C GLU A 51 3.31 -93.44 -20.41
N ASN A 52 2.10 -93.98 -20.26
CA ASN A 52 0.85 -93.46 -20.80
C ASN A 52 0.92 -93.05 -22.30
N PRO A 53 1.39 -93.92 -23.20
CA PRO A 53 1.42 -93.57 -24.61
C PRO A 53 0.00 -93.42 -25.15
N SER A 54 -0.28 -92.29 -25.80
CA SER A 54 -1.53 -92.12 -26.55
C SER A 54 -1.56 -93.12 -27.72
N SER A 55 -2.75 -93.60 -28.09
CA SER A 55 -2.90 -94.57 -29.18
C SER A 55 -3.83 -94.05 -30.28
N HIS A 56 -3.48 -94.31 -31.53
CA HIS A 56 -4.28 -93.94 -32.70
C HIS A 56 -4.38 -95.12 -33.67
N LYS A 57 -5.57 -95.27 -34.28
CA LYS A 57 -5.83 -96.32 -35.27
C LYS A 57 -5.04 -96.05 -36.55
N ILE A 58 -4.37 -97.06 -37.08
CA ILE A 58 -3.67 -97.00 -38.36
C ILE A 58 -4.33 -97.98 -39.34
N PHE A 59 -4.52 -97.51 -40.57
CA PHE A 59 -4.94 -98.36 -41.69
C PHE A 59 -3.68 -98.77 -42.47
N LEU A 60 -3.29 -100.03 -42.37
CA LEU A 60 -2.22 -100.60 -43.18
C LEU A 60 -2.81 -101.13 -44.49
N ILE A 61 -2.27 -100.68 -45.61
CA ILE A 61 -2.52 -101.30 -46.91
C ILE A 61 -1.49 -102.42 -47.03
N LEU A 62 -1.90 -103.65 -46.75
CA LEU A 62 -1.05 -104.82 -46.91
C LEU A 62 -1.17 -105.26 -48.37
N ASN A 63 -0.15 -104.98 -49.18
CA ASN A 63 -0.10 -105.51 -50.54
C ASN A 63 0.22 -107.01 -50.46
N ASP A 64 -0.79 -107.82 -50.16
CA ASP A 64 -0.73 -109.24 -50.39
C ASP A 64 -0.76 -109.44 -51.91
N GLU A 65 0.38 -109.80 -52.49
CA GLU A 65 0.51 -110.19 -53.90
C GLU A 65 -0.57 -111.25 -54.22
N PRO A 66 -1.62 -110.91 -54.98
CA PRO A 66 -2.58 -111.89 -55.43
C PRO A 66 -1.96 -112.67 -56.58
N GLU A 67 -1.99 -113.99 -56.49
CA GLU A 67 -1.58 -114.87 -57.57
C GLU A 67 -2.31 -114.53 -58.89
N VAL A 68 -1.49 -114.43 -59.93
CA VAL A 68 -1.73 -114.17 -61.36
C VAL A 68 -3.10 -114.62 -61.92
N SER A 69 -3.78 -113.73 -62.65
CA SER A 69 -4.47 -114.09 -63.92
C SER A 69 -4.64 -112.88 -64.86
N PRO A 70 -4.22 -112.96 -66.15
CA PRO A 70 -4.34 -111.84 -67.09
C PRO A 70 -5.56 -112.01 -68.00
N SER A 71 -6.46 -111.02 -68.00
CA SER A 71 -7.18 -110.61 -69.22
C SER A 71 -7.99 -109.34 -68.98
N ALA A 72 -7.53 -108.22 -69.54
CA ALA A 72 -8.42 -107.11 -69.90
C ALA A 72 -7.83 -106.30 -71.06
N PRO A 73 -8.69 -105.72 -71.93
CA PRO A 73 -8.31 -105.21 -73.24
C PRO A 73 -7.83 -103.75 -73.19
N SER A 74 -7.07 -103.35 -74.20
CA SER A 74 -6.66 -101.98 -74.49
C SER A 74 -7.87 -101.04 -74.59
N ILE A 75 -8.05 -100.19 -73.57
CA ILE A 75 -8.98 -99.05 -73.54
C ILE A 75 -8.18 -97.76 -73.75
N ASP A 76 -8.76 -96.89 -74.55
CA ASP A 76 -8.42 -95.52 -74.91
C ASP A 76 -8.10 -94.62 -73.70
N PHE A 77 -6.82 -94.59 -73.29
CA PHE A 77 -6.32 -93.77 -72.18
C PHE A 77 -5.78 -92.40 -72.65
N GLY A 78 -5.75 -92.17 -73.97
CA GLY A 78 -5.12 -90.99 -74.59
C GLY A 78 -6.01 -89.75 -74.57
N GLU A 79 -7.29 -89.89 -74.91
CA GLU A 79 -8.22 -88.77 -74.98
C GLU A 79 -8.51 -88.13 -73.60
N GLU A 80 -8.68 -88.92 -72.54
CA GLU A 80 -8.94 -88.37 -71.20
C GLU A 80 -7.73 -87.60 -70.65
N LEU A 81 -6.52 -88.09 -70.90
CA LEU A 81 -5.29 -87.39 -70.52
C LEU A 81 -5.13 -86.09 -71.31
N GLN A 82 -5.52 -86.10 -72.59
CA GLN A 82 -5.43 -84.94 -73.46
C GLN A 82 -6.41 -83.84 -73.06
N VAL A 83 -7.65 -84.19 -72.69
CA VAL A 83 -8.65 -83.23 -72.18
C VAL A 83 -8.23 -82.63 -70.83
N LYS A 84 -7.66 -83.42 -69.93
CA LYS A 84 -7.11 -82.93 -68.65
C LYS A 84 -5.91 -82.01 -68.85
N LEU A 85 -5.08 -82.31 -69.84
CA LEU A 85 -3.93 -81.48 -70.20
C LEU A 85 -4.38 -80.13 -70.78
N GLU A 86 -5.38 -80.13 -71.68
CA GLU A 86 -5.98 -78.92 -72.24
C GLU A 86 -6.62 -78.05 -71.14
N SER A 87 -7.42 -78.65 -70.24
CA SER A 87 -8.01 -77.96 -69.09
C SER A 87 -6.95 -77.39 -68.14
N SER A 88 -5.80 -78.04 -68.03
CA SER A 88 -4.68 -77.54 -67.21
C SER A 88 -4.01 -76.35 -67.89
N PHE A 89 -3.87 -76.35 -69.22
CA PHE A 89 -3.38 -75.20 -69.98
C PHE A 89 -4.30 -73.98 -69.86
N ASP A 90 -5.62 -74.17 -69.96
CA ASP A 90 -6.60 -73.10 -69.74
C ASP A 90 -6.50 -72.52 -68.33
N LYS A 91 -6.33 -73.39 -67.32
CA LYS A 91 -6.17 -72.96 -65.94
C LYS A 91 -4.87 -72.20 -65.71
N ILE A 92 -3.78 -72.60 -66.37
CA ILE A 92 -2.51 -71.88 -66.33
C ILE A 92 -2.68 -70.48 -66.95
N PHE A 93 -3.34 -70.38 -68.09
CA PHE A 93 -3.60 -69.10 -68.75
C PHE A 93 -4.44 -68.16 -67.88
N GLU A 94 -5.50 -68.67 -67.24
CA GLU A 94 -6.35 -67.89 -66.32
C GLU A 94 -5.56 -67.41 -65.10
N LEU A 95 -4.72 -68.27 -64.52
CA LEU A 95 -3.86 -67.91 -63.38
C LEU A 95 -2.79 -66.88 -63.77
N GLU A 96 -2.24 -66.96 -64.98
CA GLU A 96 -1.29 -65.96 -65.50
C GLU A 96 -1.95 -64.58 -65.68
N GLU A 97 -3.21 -64.53 -66.13
CA GLU A 97 -3.97 -63.28 -66.24
C GLU A 97 -4.24 -62.67 -64.86
N GLN A 98 -4.67 -63.48 -63.90
CA GLN A 98 -4.87 -63.05 -62.51
C GLN A 98 -3.57 -62.57 -61.85
N LEU A 99 -2.44 -63.22 -62.13
CA LEU A 99 -1.13 -62.79 -61.65
C LEU A 99 -0.79 -61.38 -62.16
N LYS A 100 -0.99 -61.11 -63.45
CA LYS A 100 -0.75 -59.79 -64.05
C LYS A 100 -1.65 -58.72 -63.45
N GLU A 101 -2.93 -59.03 -63.27
CA GLU A 101 -3.89 -58.11 -62.64
C GLU A 101 -3.47 -57.79 -61.19
N ASN A 102 -3.07 -58.81 -60.43
CA ASN A 102 -2.57 -58.64 -59.06
C ASN A 102 -1.26 -57.84 -58.99
N GLU A 103 -0.34 -58.02 -59.95
CA GLU A 103 0.88 -57.21 -60.06
C GLU A 103 0.54 -55.72 -60.30
N ILE A 104 -0.41 -55.43 -61.20
CA ILE A 104 -0.88 -54.06 -61.44
C ILE A 104 -1.51 -53.47 -60.17
N ASN A 105 -2.39 -54.23 -59.51
CA ASN A 105 -3.03 -53.80 -58.26
C ASN A 105 -2.00 -53.54 -57.15
N PHE A 106 -0.97 -54.38 -57.05
CA PHE A 106 0.11 -54.20 -56.08
C PHE A 106 0.90 -52.91 -56.33
N LEU A 107 1.26 -52.63 -57.59
CA LEU A 107 1.97 -51.40 -57.96
C LEU A 107 1.11 -50.16 -57.68
N GLN A 108 -0.17 -50.20 -58.01
CA GLN A 108 -1.10 -49.10 -57.75
C GLN A 108 -1.28 -48.86 -56.25
N MET A 109 -1.40 -49.92 -55.45
CA MET A 109 -1.49 -49.80 -54.00
C MET A 109 -0.19 -49.26 -53.38
N GLN A 110 0.97 -49.63 -53.92
CA GLN A 110 2.26 -49.09 -53.48
C GLN A 110 2.38 -47.59 -53.78
N GLU A 111 1.93 -47.15 -54.96
CA GLU A 111 1.88 -45.73 -55.32
C GLU A 111 0.95 -44.96 -54.39
N GLN A 112 -0.26 -45.45 -54.16
CA GLN A 112 -1.22 -44.82 -53.24
C GLN A 112 -0.67 -44.71 -51.82
N TYR A 113 -0.01 -45.77 -51.33
CA TYR A 113 0.63 -45.76 -50.02
C TYR A 113 1.74 -44.70 -49.93
N SER A 114 2.55 -44.55 -50.97
CA SER A 114 3.58 -43.50 -51.05
C SER A 114 2.98 -42.10 -50.98
N VAL A 115 1.92 -41.85 -51.77
CA VAL A 115 1.22 -40.55 -51.77
C VAL A 115 0.63 -40.24 -50.39
N GLU A 116 -0.01 -41.22 -49.76
CA GLU A 116 -0.60 -41.07 -48.43
C GLU A 116 0.46 -40.81 -47.35
N GLN A 117 1.64 -41.46 -47.44
CA GLN A 117 2.76 -41.17 -46.55
C GLN A 117 3.25 -39.73 -46.66
N GLU A 118 3.37 -39.21 -47.89
CA GLU A 118 3.78 -37.82 -48.10
C GLU A 118 2.71 -36.82 -47.61
N LEU A 119 1.42 -37.15 -47.79
CA LEU A 119 0.32 -36.36 -47.24
C LEU A 119 0.36 -36.32 -45.71
N ARG A 120 0.57 -37.48 -45.06
CA ARG A 120 0.76 -37.56 -43.60
C ARG A 120 1.91 -36.71 -43.11
N LYS A 121 3.07 -36.78 -43.76
CA LYS A 121 4.23 -35.94 -43.40
C LYS A 121 3.94 -34.44 -43.57
N LYS A 122 3.14 -34.07 -44.57
CA LYS A 122 2.73 -32.68 -44.76
C LYS A 122 1.79 -32.23 -43.64
N LEU A 123 0.77 -33.03 -43.34
CA LEU A 123 -0.19 -32.72 -42.28
C LEU A 123 0.49 -32.65 -40.90
N GLN A 124 1.44 -33.54 -40.63
CA GLN A 124 2.23 -33.48 -39.39
C GLN A 124 3.00 -32.17 -39.27
N ARG A 125 3.65 -31.71 -40.35
CA ARG A 125 4.34 -30.41 -40.36
C ARG A 125 3.38 -29.25 -40.11
N GLU A 126 2.17 -29.30 -40.64
CA GLU A 126 1.15 -28.28 -40.38
C GLU A 126 0.68 -28.30 -38.92
N ILE A 127 0.48 -29.48 -38.33
CA ILE A 127 0.15 -29.63 -36.89
C ILE A 127 1.27 -29.06 -36.02
N ASP A 128 2.53 -29.40 -36.31
CA ASP A 128 3.68 -28.91 -35.54
C ASP A 128 3.80 -27.38 -35.65
N GLN A 129 3.53 -26.81 -36.84
CA GLN A 129 3.52 -25.36 -37.06
C GLN A 129 2.45 -24.67 -36.20
N VAL A 130 1.24 -25.23 -36.15
CA VAL A 130 0.14 -24.70 -35.34
C VAL A 130 0.47 -24.80 -33.84
N ALA A 131 1.06 -25.92 -33.39
CA ALA A 131 1.47 -26.09 -32.01
C ALA A 131 2.49 -25.03 -31.56
N ILE A 132 3.46 -24.68 -32.43
CA ILE A 132 4.42 -23.60 -32.16
C ILE A 132 3.71 -22.24 -32.04
N THR A 133 2.72 -21.97 -32.89
CA THR A 133 1.96 -20.70 -32.81
C THR A 133 1.10 -20.61 -31.56
N ASP A 134 0.52 -21.74 -31.11
CA ASP A 134 -0.25 -21.81 -29.88
C ASP A 134 0.64 -21.58 -28.65
N GLU A 135 1.84 -22.17 -28.63
CA GLU A 135 2.82 -21.96 -27.57
C GLU A 135 3.27 -20.49 -27.50
N TYR A 136 3.55 -19.88 -28.66
CA TYR A 136 3.86 -18.45 -28.75
C TYR A 136 2.71 -17.57 -28.26
N PHE A 137 1.47 -17.91 -28.64
CA PHE A 137 0.28 -17.19 -28.18
C PHE A 137 0.11 -17.27 -26.67
N LEU A 138 0.27 -18.46 -26.07
CA LEU A 138 0.19 -18.66 -24.62
C LEU A 138 1.29 -17.89 -23.88
N GLN A 139 2.52 -17.90 -24.40
CA GLN A 139 3.62 -17.12 -23.83
C GLN A 139 3.31 -15.63 -23.87
N MET A 140 2.82 -15.13 -25.02
CA MET A 140 2.43 -13.73 -25.16
C MET A 140 1.29 -13.36 -24.22
N HIS A 141 0.23 -14.18 -24.16
CA HIS A 141 -0.89 -13.96 -23.27
C HIS A 141 -0.47 -13.91 -21.79
N SER A 142 0.41 -14.82 -21.37
CA SER A 142 1.00 -14.82 -20.02
C SER A 142 1.76 -13.52 -19.71
N LEU A 143 2.58 -13.05 -20.66
CA LEU A 143 3.33 -11.79 -20.51
C LEU A 143 2.41 -10.56 -20.46
N TYR A 144 1.36 -10.51 -21.28
CA TYR A 144 0.37 -9.44 -21.24
C TYR A 144 -0.40 -9.44 -19.92
N SER A 145 -0.85 -10.61 -19.46
CA SER A 145 -1.54 -10.77 -18.18
C SER A 145 -0.67 -10.31 -17.00
N ALA A 146 0.59 -10.74 -16.94
CA ALA A 146 1.53 -10.28 -15.92
C ALA A 146 1.80 -8.76 -15.99
N SER A 147 1.84 -8.19 -17.20
CA SER A 147 1.97 -6.75 -17.41
C SER A 147 0.72 -6.00 -16.91
N GLU A 148 -0.48 -6.52 -17.18
CA GLU A 148 -1.74 -5.96 -16.71
C GLU A 148 -1.83 -5.94 -15.19
N ASP A 149 -1.48 -7.05 -14.52
CA ASP A 149 -1.42 -7.12 -13.06
C ASP A 149 -0.42 -6.13 -12.47
N ARG A 150 0.73 -5.95 -13.13
CA ARG A 150 1.74 -4.98 -12.71
C ARG A 150 1.25 -3.54 -12.87
N VAL A 151 0.55 -3.23 -13.97
CA VAL A 151 -0.08 -1.91 -14.17
C VAL A 151 -1.11 -1.65 -13.08
N LYS A 152 -1.96 -2.62 -12.77
CA LYS A 152 -2.97 -2.50 -11.70
C LYS A 152 -2.33 -2.24 -10.33
N THR A 153 -1.29 -2.98 -10.00
CA THR A 153 -0.53 -2.78 -8.75
C THR A 153 0.06 -1.37 -8.67
N LEU A 154 0.67 -0.89 -9.76
CA LEU A 154 1.22 0.47 -9.83
C LEU A 154 0.12 1.54 -9.69
N GLN A 155 -1.06 1.32 -10.25
CA GLN A 155 -2.20 2.23 -10.09
C GLN A 155 -2.66 2.32 -8.63
N GLU A 156 -2.72 1.19 -7.93
CA GLU A 156 -3.04 1.14 -6.50
C GLU A 156 -2.00 1.88 -5.66
N GLU A 157 -0.70 1.73 -5.98
CA GLU A 157 0.37 2.48 -5.32
C GLU A 157 0.28 3.98 -5.58
N ILE A 158 0.01 4.40 -6.81
CA ILE A 158 -0.20 5.81 -7.16
C ILE A 158 -1.36 6.40 -6.36
N LEU A 159 -2.49 5.68 -6.26
CA LEU A 159 -3.65 6.12 -5.49
C LEU A 159 -3.32 6.27 -3.99
N ARG A 160 -2.54 5.33 -3.44
CA ARG A 160 -2.02 5.42 -2.08
C ARG A 160 -1.17 6.68 -1.88
N TYR A 161 -0.22 6.94 -2.78
CA TYR A 161 0.63 8.14 -2.70
C TYR A 161 -0.17 9.44 -2.85
N ILE A 162 -1.18 9.49 -3.72
CA ILE A 162 -2.07 10.65 -3.84
C ILE A 162 -2.76 10.93 -2.51
N THR A 163 -3.28 9.90 -1.85
CA THR A 163 -3.95 10.03 -0.56
C THR A 163 -2.99 10.51 0.53
N GLU A 164 -1.76 9.98 0.56
CA GLU A 164 -0.73 10.40 1.51
C GLU A 164 -0.30 11.87 1.29
N LEU A 165 -0.13 12.28 0.03
CA LEU A 165 0.18 13.66 -0.33
C LEU A 165 -0.94 14.62 0.07
N ASP A 166 -2.21 14.23 -0.08
CA ASP A 166 -3.34 15.07 0.37
C ASP A 166 -3.36 15.23 1.88
N LEU A 167 -3.16 14.15 2.64
CA LEU A 167 -3.04 14.21 4.11
C LEU A 167 -1.89 15.12 4.55
N LYS A 168 -0.73 15.01 3.90
CA LYS A 168 0.42 15.88 4.16
C LYS A 168 0.14 17.34 3.79
N SER A 169 -0.55 17.58 2.68
CA SER A 169 -0.98 18.93 2.29
C SER A 169 -1.91 19.55 3.33
N GLN A 170 -2.87 18.78 3.85
CA GLN A 170 -3.76 19.23 4.93
C GLN A 170 -3.00 19.50 6.23
N GLU A 171 -2.01 18.68 6.56
CA GLU A 171 -1.13 18.89 7.72
C GLU A 171 -0.32 20.19 7.60
N ILE A 172 0.26 20.43 6.42
CA ILE A 172 0.98 21.68 6.11
C ILE A 172 0.05 22.89 6.28
N LYS A 173 -1.16 22.85 5.72
CA LYS A 173 -2.14 23.95 5.86
C LYS A 173 -2.49 24.24 7.32
N LYS A 174 -2.62 23.20 8.16
CA LYS A 174 -2.85 23.38 9.60
C LYS A 174 -1.66 24.08 10.27
N LYS A 175 -0.44 23.66 9.94
CA LYS A 175 0.79 24.28 10.46
C LYS A 175 0.96 25.72 9.99
N GLU A 176 0.63 26.03 8.73
CA GLU A 176 0.61 27.39 8.22
C GLU A 176 -0.34 28.29 9.01
N ASN A 177 -1.56 27.81 9.28
CA ASN A 177 -2.53 28.55 10.11
C ASN A 177 -2.02 28.74 11.55
N GLU A 178 -1.43 27.71 12.17
CA GLU A 178 -0.80 27.83 13.48
C GLU A 178 0.30 28.91 13.48
N ILE A 179 1.20 28.89 12.48
CA ILE A 179 2.26 29.89 12.33
C ILE A 179 1.67 31.30 12.17
N LEU A 180 0.62 31.48 11.37
CA LEU A 180 -0.04 32.77 11.22
C LEU A 180 -0.60 33.29 12.55
N THR A 181 -1.24 32.44 13.34
CA THR A 181 -1.78 32.83 14.66
C THR A 181 -0.67 33.18 15.67
N LEU A 182 0.42 32.42 15.66
CA LEU A 182 1.58 32.68 16.51
C LEU A 182 2.28 33.97 16.12
N ASN A 183 2.43 34.24 14.82
CA ASN A 183 3.01 35.49 14.32
C ASN A 183 2.16 36.71 14.69
N ALA A 184 0.84 36.61 14.59
CA ALA A 184 -0.05 37.69 15.04
C ALA A 184 0.08 37.94 16.55
N SER A 185 0.19 36.86 17.34
CA SER A 185 0.41 36.95 18.78
C SER A 185 1.76 37.59 19.11
N LEU A 186 2.83 37.17 18.43
CA LEU A 186 4.17 37.73 18.58
C LEU A 186 4.19 39.22 18.25
N HIS A 187 3.60 39.62 17.12
CA HIS A 187 3.49 41.03 16.74
C HIS A 187 2.75 41.86 17.80
N SER A 188 1.68 41.31 18.39
CA SER A 188 0.96 42.00 19.47
C SER A 188 1.82 42.17 20.73
N THR A 189 2.64 41.16 21.07
CA THR A 189 3.57 41.25 22.21
C THR A 189 4.73 42.18 21.94
N ASP A 190 5.27 42.22 20.73
CA ASP A 190 6.36 43.12 20.35
C ASP A 190 5.87 44.57 20.35
N LYS A 191 4.66 44.83 19.86
CA LYS A 191 4.02 46.14 19.97
C LYS A 191 3.87 46.56 21.43
N ARG A 192 3.34 45.68 22.29
CA ARG A 192 3.24 45.96 23.74
C ARG A 192 4.59 46.26 24.37
N ARG A 193 5.63 45.50 24.03
CA ARG A 193 7.00 45.73 24.54
C ARG A 193 7.55 47.08 24.08
N ALA A 194 7.29 47.47 22.84
CA ALA A 194 7.68 48.78 22.32
C ALA A 194 6.97 49.91 23.09
N ASP A 195 5.65 49.80 23.27
CA ASP A 195 4.85 50.77 24.03
C ASP A 195 5.31 50.85 25.50
N GLU A 196 5.56 49.70 26.15
CA GLU A 196 6.07 49.62 27.52
C GLU A 196 7.48 50.24 27.65
N SER A 197 8.35 50.02 26.65
CA SER A 197 9.70 50.59 26.59
C SER A 197 9.66 52.12 26.41
N GLU A 198 8.79 52.63 25.54
CA GLU A 198 8.61 54.07 25.33
C GLU A 198 8.08 54.74 26.61
N LEU A 199 7.09 54.14 27.27
CA LEU A 199 6.57 54.64 28.54
C LEU A 199 7.65 54.64 29.64
N ALA A 200 8.47 53.59 29.71
CA ALA A 200 9.58 53.52 30.66
C ALA A 200 10.61 54.64 30.43
N GLN A 201 10.96 54.93 29.17
CA GLN A 201 11.85 56.03 28.81
C GLN A 201 11.27 57.39 29.22
N GLN A 202 9.99 57.64 28.92
CA GLN A 202 9.31 58.87 29.32
C GLN A 202 9.28 59.03 30.85
N MET A 203 9.03 57.95 31.59
CA MET A 203 9.02 57.99 33.05
C MET A 203 10.42 58.24 33.62
N GLN A 204 11.45 57.64 33.03
CA GLN A 204 12.84 57.88 33.43
C GLN A 204 13.29 59.32 33.14
N GLN A 205 12.87 59.90 32.02
CA GLN A 205 13.11 61.32 31.74
C GLN A 205 12.45 62.22 32.79
N LYS A 206 11.18 61.99 33.11
CA LYS A 206 10.47 62.76 34.15
C LYS A 206 11.11 62.63 35.52
N LEU A 207 11.58 61.44 35.88
CA LEU A 207 12.32 61.25 37.13
C LEU A 207 13.60 62.08 37.14
N SER A 208 14.38 62.08 36.06
CA SER A 208 15.58 62.92 35.94
C SER A 208 15.27 64.42 36.06
N GLU A 209 14.19 64.89 35.43
CA GLU A 209 13.73 66.27 35.55
C GLU A 209 13.37 66.63 37.01
N HIS A 210 12.64 65.75 37.71
CA HIS A 210 12.31 65.93 39.11
C HIS A 210 13.54 65.90 40.02
N GLU A 211 14.50 64.99 39.78
CA GLU A 211 15.76 64.93 40.52
C GLU A 211 16.57 66.23 40.37
N ASN A 212 16.66 66.76 39.15
CA ASN A 212 17.30 68.06 38.90
C ASN A 212 16.57 69.18 39.64
N LYS A 213 15.23 69.19 39.61
CA LYS A 213 14.45 70.21 40.31
C LYS A 213 14.62 70.14 41.83
N ILE A 214 14.69 68.94 42.40
CA ILE A 214 14.97 68.73 43.83
C ILE A 214 16.35 69.30 44.17
N ARG A 215 17.36 69.02 43.34
CA ARG A 215 18.72 69.55 43.51
C ARG A 215 18.74 71.08 43.52
N ASP A 216 18.05 71.72 42.56
CA ASP A 216 17.95 73.18 42.50
C ASP A 216 17.29 73.76 43.74
N LEU A 217 16.17 73.16 44.18
CA LEU A 217 15.46 73.58 45.40
C LEU A 217 16.32 73.39 46.66
N GLN A 218 17.09 72.31 46.75
CA GLN A 218 18.04 72.09 47.85
C GLN A 218 19.16 73.16 47.86
N GLN A 219 19.67 73.54 46.69
CA GLN A 219 20.67 74.60 46.55
C GLN A 219 20.09 75.98 46.95
N GLU A 220 18.89 76.30 46.49
CA GLU A 220 18.16 77.53 46.87
C GLU A 220 17.90 77.58 48.38
N ASN A 221 17.42 76.48 48.97
CA ASN A 221 17.18 76.39 50.41
C ASN A 221 18.46 76.60 51.21
N SER A 222 19.58 76.02 50.76
CA SER A 222 20.91 76.25 51.39
C SER A 222 21.34 77.71 51.28
N ARG A 223 21.11 78.36 50.14
CA ARG A 223 21.39 79.80 49.95
C ARG A 223 20.57 80.66 50.90
N LEU A 224 19.27 80.41 51.01
CA LEU A 224 18.37 81.12 51.91
C LEU A 224 18.73 80.88 53.39
N ALA A 225 19.12 79.66 53.75
CA ALA A 225 19.61 79.35 55.10
C ALA A 225 20.84 80.17 55.47
N ASN A 226 21.83 80.26 54.56
CA ASN A 226 23.01 81.09 54.77
C ASN A 226 22.67 82.59 54.88
N GLN A 227 21.74 83.09 54.06
CA GLN A 227 21.25 84.47 54.15
C GLN A 227 20.54 84.74 55.49
N ASN A 228 19.68 83.83 55.93
CA ASN A 228 19.01 83.94 57.23
C ASN A 228 20.02 83.92 58.37
N GLU A 229 21.06 83.07 58.31
CA GLU A 229 22.13 83.05 59.30
C GLU A 229 22.88 84.38 59.36
N TYR A 230 23.20 84.96 58.20
CA TYR A 230 23.80 86.29 58.11
C TYR A 230 22.92 87.37 58.75
N HIS A 231 21.63 87.41 58.40
CA HIS A 231 20.68 88.38 58.97
C HIS A 231 20.47 88.19 60.48
N ILE A 232 20.45 86.95 60.99
CA ILE A 232 20.40 86.68 62.44
C ILE A 232 21.64 87.26 63.13
N LYS A 233 22.84 87.04 62.57
CA LYS A 233 24.09 87.62 63.09
C LYS A 233 24.06 89.15 63.08
N GLU A 234 23.57 89.75 62.00
CA GLU A 234 23.41 91.21 61.86
C GLU A 234 22.41 91.77 62.90
N LEU A 235 21.26 91.12 63.07
CA LEU A 235 20.27 91.49 64.08
C LEU A 235 20.85 91.36 65.50
N ALA A 236 21.67 90.34 65.77
CA ALA A 236 22.33 90.17 67.05
C ALA A 236 23.36 91.29 67.34
N LEU A 237 24.09 91.76 66.32
CA LEU A 237 24.99 92.91 66.45
C LEU A 237 24.19 94.20 66.73
N LYS A 238 23.13 94.47 65.96
CA LYS A 238 22.25 95.62 66.21
C LYS A 238 21.58 95.56 67.58
N ALA A 239 21.19 94.37 68.05
CA ALA A 239 20.66 94.18 69.40
C ALA A 239 21.71 94.49 70.48
N LYS A 240 22.97 94.11 70.29
CA LYS A 240 24.09 94.51 71.17
C LYS A 240 24.31 96.01 71.16
N GLU A 241 24.28 96.65 70.00
CA GLU A 241 24.37 98.12 69.87
C GLU A 241 23.23 98.82 70.60
N ILE A 242 21.99 98.36 70.43
CA ILE A 242 20.82 98.86 71.17
C ILE A 242 21.00 98.65 72.68
N SER A 243 21.56 97.50 73.09
CA SER A 243 21.83 97.21 74.51
C SER A 243 22.87 98.16 75.09
N VAL A 244 23.95 98.44 74.36
CA VAL A 244 24.99 99.43 74.75
C VAL A 244 24.42 100.84 74.76
N LEU A 245 23.59 101.22 73.78
CA LEU A 245 22.91 102.52 73.75
C LEU A 245 21.89 102.67 74.89
N LYS A 246 21.18 101.60 75.27
CA LYS A 246 20.33 101.55 76.47
C LYS A 246 21.16 101.72 77.74
N GLU A 247 22.29 101.02 77.88
CA GLU A 247 23.21 101.22 79.01
C GLU A 247 23.80 102.65 79.03
N PHE A 248 23.99 103.28 77.88
CA PHE A 248 24.45 104.67 77.77
C PHE A 248 23.36 105.68 78.12
N LEU A 249 22.10 105.39 77.77
CA LEU A 249 20.92 106.17 78.17
C LEU A 249 20.62 106.00 79.67
N ASP A 250 20.74 104.79 80.21
CA ASP A 250 20.60 104.49 81.65
C ASP A 250 21.73 105.14 82.48
N ARG A 251 22.92 105.36 81.91
CA ARG A 251 23.99 106.16 82.54
C ARG A 251 23.78 107.67 82.49
N LYS A 252 22.95 108.19 81.56
CA LYS A 252 22.67 109.63 81.42
C LYS A 252 21.36 110.05 82.09
N VAL A 253 20.48 109.11 82.39
CA VAL A 253 19.23 109.32 83.13
C VAL A 253 19.26 108.47 84.40
N GLY A 254 20.09 108.90 85.34
CA GLY A 254 20.24 108.29 86.65
C GLY A 254 20.07 109.30 87.78
N ASN A 255 18.92 110.01 87.84
CA ASN A 255 18.32 110.33 89.13
C ASN A 255 16.85 110.74 89.04
N SER A 256 16.06 110.11 89.91
CA SER A 256 14.80 110.59 90.51
C SER A 256 13.47 109.95 90.07
N VAL A 257 13.04 109.03 90.94
CA VAL A 257 11.72 109.01 91.63
C VAL A 257 10.47 108.49 90.88
N LYS A 258 10.09 107.28 91.31
CA LYS A 258 8.81 106.82 91.88
C LYS A 258 7.45 107.38 91.34
N THR A 259 6.69 106.40 90.86
CA THR A 259 5.33 105.97 91.30
C THR A 259 4.05 106.64 90.79
N VAL A 260 3.08 105.73 90.61
CA VAL A 260 1.60 105.81 90.77
C VAL A 260 0.77 105.86 89.45
N ALA A 261 -0.12 104.87 89.34
CA ALA A 261 -1.27 104.75 88.43
C ALA A 261 -2.37 105.81 88.80
N PRO A 262 -3.69 105.71 88.48
CA PRO A 262 -4.45 104.84 87.56
C PRO A 262 -5.56 105.58 86.72
N ALA A 263 -6.08 104.89 85.69
CA ALA A 263 -7.50 104.83 85.24
C ALA A 263 -8.25 106.14 84.79
N PRO A 264 -9.53 106.10 84.37
CA PRO A 264 -10.18 105.34 83.27
C PRO A 264 -11.12 106.23 82.39
N VAL A 265 -12.01 105.56 81.62
CA VAL A 265 -13.26 106.02 80.92
C VAL A 265 -13.13 107.00 79.75
N SER A 266 -13.97 107.04 78.71
CA SER A 266 -14.91 106.18 77.96
C SER A 266 -15.77 107.16 77.14
N GLU A 267 -16.19 106.81 75.92
CA GLU A 267 -17.39 107.28 75.18
C GLU A 267 -17.08 107.28 73.67
N THR A 268 -17.52 106.27 72.91
CA THR A 268 -18.78 106.22 72.14
C THR A 268 -18.93 107.34 71.12
N VAL A 269 -19.14 106.99 69.85
CA VAL A 269 -20.33 107.33 69.05
C VAL A 269 -20.12 106.95 67.55
N THR A 270 -21.04 106.09 67.09
CA THR A 270 -21.59 105.87 65.73
C THR A 270 -20.71 105.75 64.48
N ALA A 271 -20.77 104.55 63.91
CA ALA A 271 -21.22 104.24 62.54
C ALA A 271 -20.82 105.19 61.38
N CYS A 272 -19.97 104.68 60.49
CA CYS A 272 -20.15 104.89 59.06
C CYS A 272 -19.64 103.66 58.29
N LYS A 273 -20.60 103.00 57.63
CA LYS A 273 -20.48 101.77 56.86
C LYS A 273 -20.24 102.16 55.41
N CYS A 274 -19.00 102.09 54.94
CA CYS A 274 -18.65 102.11 53.51
C CYS A 274 -17.13 102.00 53.33
N ASN A 275 -16.68 100.88 52.74
CA ASN A 275 -15.52 100.73 51.80
C ASN A 275 -14.87 99.34 51.83
N ALA A 276 -15.15 98.48 52.83
CA ALA A 276 -14.71 97.07 52.83
C ALA A 276 -15.75 96.14 52.18
N ASP A 277 -17.05 96.38 52.43
CA ASP A 277 -18.16 95.59 51.86
C ASP A 277 -18.28 95.74 50.33
N THR A 278 -17.95 96.92 49.78
CA THR A 278 -17.98 97.15 48.32
C THR A 278 -16.85 96.44 47.58
N VAL A 279 -15.67 96.29 48.19
CA VAL A 279 -14.54 95.55 47.59
C VAL A 279 -14.80 94.04 47.66
N ALA A 280 -15.36 93.56 48.77
CA ALA A 280 -15.79 92.17 48.90
C ALA A 280 -16.91 91.83 47.91
N ASP A 281 -17.94 92.68 47.78
CA ASP A 281 -19.02 92.51 46.81
C ASP A 281 -18.52 92.55 45.36
N LEU A 282 -17.60 93.46 45.03
CA LEU A 282 -16.99 93.51 43.70
C LEU A 282 -16.18 92.25 43.40
N LYS A 283 -15.47 91.70 44.39
CA LYS A 283 -14.69 90.48 44.24
C LYS A 283 -15.56 89.23 44.14
N VAL A 284 -16.65 89.17 44.92
CA VAL A 284 -17.68 88.13 44.80
C VAL A 284 -18.31 88.19 43.41
N LYS A 285 -18.74 89.37 42.95
CA LYS A 285 -19.34 89.54 41.62
C LYS A 285 -18.38 89.17 40.48
N HIS A 286 -17.09 89.48 40.62
CA HIS A 286 -16.07 89.08 39.66
C HIS A 286 -15.84 87.56 39.63
N LEU A 287 -15.75 86.93 40.80
CA LEU A 287 -15.62 85.48 40.91
C LEU A 287 -16.87 84.76 40.40
N THR A 288 -18.07 85.29 40.65
CA THR A 288 -19.32 84.77 40.10
C THR A 288 -19.33 84.84 38.57
N LEU A 289 -18.94 85.98 37.98
CA LEU A 289 -18.82 86.13 36.52
C LEU A 289 -17.77 85.18 35.92
N GLN A 290 -16.65 84.96 36.60
CA GLN A 290 -15.64 83.98 36.18
C GLN A 290 -16.22 82.55 36.22
N LEU A 291 -16.92 82.19 37.30
CA LEU A 291 -17.57 80.89 37.42
C LEU A 291 -18.65 80.68 36.35
N GLU A 292 -19.50 81.68 36.11
CA GLU A 292 -20.53 81.63 35.07
C GLU A 292 -19.92 81.40 33.68
N LYS A 293 -18.81 82.10 33.38
CA LYS A 293 -18.08 81.92 32.12
C LYS A 293 -17.44 80.54 32.01
N GLU A 294 -16.90 80.00 33.10
CA GLU A 294 -16.36 78.62 33.14
C GLU A 294 -17.46 77.57 33.01
N ILE A 295 -18.62 77.77 33.62
CA ILE A 295 -19.79 76.90 33.49
C ILE A 295 -20.31 76.92 32.04
N GLU A 296 -20.38 78.09 31.41
CA GLU A 296 -20.79 78.21 30.00
C GLU A 296 -19.80 77.52 29.06
N ASN A 297 -18.49 77.71 29.28
CA ASN A 297 -17.44 77.05 28.51
C ASN A 297 -17.47 75.53 28.68
N ASN A 298 -17.61 75.03 29.91
CA ASN A 298 -17.74 73.59 30.18
C ASN A 298 -19.02 73.01 29.56
N SER A 299 -20.11 73.76 29.55
CA SER A 299 -21.36 73.35 28.91
C SER A 299 -21.20 73.24 27.38
N LYS A 300 -20.47 74.18 26.76
CA LYS A 300 -20.14 74.12 25.32
C LYS A 300 -19.24 72.92 24.99
N LEU A 301 -18.19 72.69 25.78
CA LEU A 301 -17.31 71.53 25.63
C LEU A 301 -18.05 70.20 25.78
N LEU A 302 -19.01 70.12 26.72
CA LEU A 302 -19.83 68.92 26.91
C LEU A 302 -20.73 68.65 25.70
N LEU A 303 -21.30 69.71 25.09
CA LEU A 303 -22.13 69.58 23.89
C LEU A 303 -21.30 69.12 22.68
N GLU A 304 -20.10 69.68 22.48
CA GLU A 304 -19.18 69.24 21.43
C GLU A 304 -18.74 67.78 21.63
N LYS A 305 -18.43 67.39 22.87
CA LYS A 305 -18.11 65.99 23.20
C LYS A 305 -19.27 65.05 22.84
N LYS A 306 -20.50 65.40 23.16
CA LYS A 306 -21.68 64.59 22.79
C LYS A 306 -21.85 64.50 21.27
N LYS A 307 -21.60 65.59 20.54
CA LYS A 307 -21.67 65.61 19.07
C LYS A 307 -20.63 64.68 18.45
N LEU A 308 -19.38 64.73 18.93
CA LEU A 308 -18.31 63.83 18.50
C LEU A 308 -18.63 62.36 18.82
N GLN A 309 -19.17 62.07 20.01
CA GLN A 309 -19.59 60.71 20.36
C GLN A 309 -20.70 60.18 19.45
N SER A 310 -21.66 61.02 19.07
CA SER A 310 -22.70 60.65 18.09
C SER A 310 -22.11 60.35 16.72
N GLN A 311 -21.16 61.15 16.24
CA GLN A 311 -20.48 60.92 14.96
C GLN A 311 -19.67 59.62 14.95
N ILE A 312 -18.98 59.30 16.07
CA ILE A 312 -18.27 58.02 16.22
C ILE A 312 -19.24 56.84 16.15
N GLN A 313 -20.38 56.91 16.85
CA GLN A 313 -21.40 55.87 16.81
C GLN A 313 -22.06 55.69 15.43
N GLU A 314 -22.15 56.75 14.62
CA GLU A 314 -22.62 56.65 13.23
C GLU A 314 -21.58 55.97 12.33
N MET A 315 -20.30 56.28 12.48
CA MET A 315 -19.21 55.62 11.73
C MET A 315 -19.04 54.14 12.10
N GLU A 316 -19.30 53.75 13.34
CA GLU A 316 -19.25 52.33 13.76
C GLU A 316 -20.40 51.48 13.20
N LYS A 317 -21.46 52.12 12.68
CA LYS A 317 -22.64 51.44 12.10
C LYS A 317 -22.63 51.38 10.57
N SER A 318 -21.72 52.07 9.89
CA SER A 318 -21.53 52.04 8.43
C SER A 318 -20.49 51.01 8.02
#